data_AF-A0A962T7P2-F1
#
_entry.id   AF-A0A962T7P2-F1
#
_cell.length_a   1.000
_cell.length_b   1.000
_cell.length_c   1.000
_cell.angle_alpha   90.00
_cell.angle_beta   90.00
_cell.angle_gamma   90.00
#
_symmetry.space_group_name_H-M   'P 1'
#
loop_
_entity.id
_entity.type
_entity.pdbx_description
1 polymer ?
#
loop_
_entity_poly.entity_id
_entity_poly.type
_entity_poly.pdbx_seq_one_letter_code
_entity_poly.pdbx_strand_id
1 'polypeptide(L)'
;MDKTETAGERPIIARVVHRSTVVNQPGMPPVLKLMLNLVPGERRFEPGCDIAFAAEGDGSLRYYTVESVGQVPFEDSIDLTLYVRVGEQSQHGVASMLAALSQGDTVPVRGPFAYPFYPPMGSRSNLVFIGAGCGMVPFRWLAHKIHGRRLDWMGKVLMLEGSETGLEYQYRNDPDTDQDQYFDAETFRAFERLKTRYSAVASDSGESTAANMDAMWRLMGQGSVFVYVAGYRDVVERMHAAMDAHLRLQGRWQEAREALVRNGHWLEFVYG
;
A
#
# COMPACT_ATOMS: atom_id res chain seq x y z
N MET A 1 17.32 1.13 6.52
CA MET A 1 17.45 2.40 7.24
C MET A 1 16.07 2.71 7.81
N ASP A 2 15.98 2.82 9.12
CA ASP A 2 14.70 2.97 9.82
C ASP A 2 14.10 4.35 9.53
N LYS A 3 12.77 4.47 9.34
CA LYS A 3 12.12 5.75 8.95
C LYS A 3 12.39 6.87 9.97
N THR A 4 12.77 6.49 11.18
CA THR A 4 13.15 7.34 12.32
C THR A 4 14.46 8.11 12.11
N GLU A 5 15.44 7.61 11.35
CA GLU A 5 16.71 8.31 11.10
C GLU A 5 16.58 9.44 10.05
N THR A 6 15.81 9.22 8.98
CA THR A 6 15.58 10.21 7.91
C THR A 6 14.54 11.28 8.24
N ALA A 7 13.75 11.11 9.31
CA ALA A 7 12.76 12.11 9.73
C ALA A 7 13.40 13.45 10.13
N GLY A 8 14.68 13.44 10.53
CA GLY A 8 15.47 14.63 10.88
C GLY A 8 16.02 15.43 9.70
N GLU A 9 15.96 14.92 8.46
CA GLU A 9 16.46 15.63 7.29
C GLU A 9 15.57 16.82 6.91
N ARG A 10 16.20 17.92 6.46
CA ARG A 10 15.47 19.10 5.98
C ARG A 10 14.59 18.71 4.78
N PRO A 11 13.34 19.19 4.70
CA PRO A 11 12.52 18.96 3.53
C PRO A 11 13.15 19.60 2.28
N ILE A 12 12.98 18.94 1.13
CA ILE A 12 13.31 19.50 -0.18
C ILE A 12 12.07 20.23 -0.68
N ILE A 13 12.24 21.43 -1.20
CA ILE A 13 11.14 22.16 -1.85
C ILE A 13 10.95 21.58 -3.25
N ALA A 14 9.79 20.96 -3.47
CA ALA A 14 9.40 20.45 -4.77
C ALA A 14 8.38 21.39 -5.42
N ARG A 15 8.47 21.54 -6.75
CA ARG A 15 7.54 22.32 -7.56
C ARG A 15 6.56 21.39 -8.26
N VAL A 16 5.27 21.69 -8.23
CA VAL A 16 4.26 20.97 -8.99
C VAL A 16 4.44 21.28 -10.48
N VAL A 17 4.84 20.28 -11.26
CA VAL A 17 5.01 20.43 -12.72
C VAL A 17 3.82 19.93 -13.51
N HIS A 18 3.05 19.00 -12.94
CA HIS A 18 1.80 18.52 -13.54
C HIS A 18 0.83 18.07 -12.46
N ARG A 19 -0.46 18.34 -12.67
CA ARG A 19 -1.57 17.84 -11.86
C ARG A 19 -2.74 17.51 -12.77
N SER A 20 -3.26 16.29 -12.65
CA SER A 20 -4.47 15.87 -13.36
C SER A 20 -5.30 14.91 -12.54
N THR A 21 -6.62 15.02 -12.62
CA THR A 21 -7.53 14.01 -12.08
C THR A 21 -7.60 12.83 -13.05
N VAL A 22 -7.23 11.63 -12.58
CA VAL A 22 -7.16 10.40 -13.38
C VAL A 22 -8.49 9.64 -13.35
N VAL A 23 -9.19 9.70 -12.23
CA VAL A 23 -10.53 9.12 -12.06
C VAL A 23 -11.48 10.21 -11.59
N ASN A 24 -12.53 10.47 -12.38
CA ASN A 24 -13.58 11.44 -12.09
C ASN A 24 -14.96 10.84 -12.40
N GLN A 25 -15.25 9.67 -11.82
CA GLN A 25 -16.57 9.03 -11.95
C GLN A 25 -17.49 9.47 -10.80
N PRO A 26 -18.79 9.70 -11.06
CA PRO A 26 -19.76 10.00 -10.01
C PRO A 26 -19.79 8.88 -8.95
N GLY A 27 -19.63 9.24 -7.67
CA GLY A 27 -19.61 8.29 -6.55
C GLY A 27 -18.21 7.78 -6.16
N MET A 28 -17.16 8.19 -6.87
CA MET A 28 -15.79 7.79 -6.57
C MET A 28 -14.94 8.92 -5.99
N PRO A 29 -14.08 8.64 -4.98
CA PRO A 29 -13.06 9.59 -4.54
C PRO A 29 -12.11 9.93 -5.70
N PRO A 30 -11.89 11.22 -6.02
CA PRO A 30 -10.99 11.57 -7.10
C PRO A 30 -9.56 11.12 -6.78
N VAL A 31 -8.91 10.57 -7.79
CA VAL A 31 -7.49 10.22 -7.76
C VAL A 31 -6.73 11.23 -8.60
N LEU A 32 -5.80 11.92 -7.97
CA LEU A 32 -4.92 12.90 -8.61
C LEU A 32 -3.61 12.23 -8.96
N LYS A 33 -3.16 12.42 -10.20
CA LYS A 33 -1.75 12.25 -10.58
C LYS A 33 -1.06 13.59 -10.35
N LEU A 34 -0.04 13.58 -9.49
CA LEU A 34 0.79 14.73 -9.17
C LEU A 34 2.21 14.43 -9.60
N MET A 35 2.81 15.35 -10.38
CA MET A 35 4.22 15.30 -10.72
C MET A 35 4.93 16.46 -10.04
N LEU A 36 6.01 16.12 -9.32
CA LEU A 36 6.80 17.04 -8.52
C LEU A 36 8.22 17.08 -9.05
N ASN A 37 8.68 18.26 -9.42
CA ASN A 37 10.07 18.49 -9.79
C ASN A 37 10.86 18.94 -8.56
N LEU A 38 12.01 18.31 -8.31
CA LEU A 38 12.89 18.70 -7.22
C LEU A 38 14.36 18.47 -7.55
N VAL A 39 15.25 19.17 -6.86
CA VAL A 39 16.70 18.90 -6.90
C VAL A 39 17.03 17.95 -5.75
N PRO A 40 17.48 16.71 -6.02
CA PRO A 40 17.61 15.68 -4.99
C PRO A 40 18.85 15.85 -4.10
N GLY A 41 19.84 16.65 -4.53
CA GLY A 41 21.13 16.74 -3.86
C GLY A 41 21.83 15.38 -3.86
N GLU A 42 22.26 14.92 -2.68
CA GLU A 42 22.89 13.59 -2.51
C GLU A 42 21.86 12.46 -2.37
N ARG A 43 20.56 12.78 -2.28
CA ARG A 43 19.52 11.77 -2.04
C ARG A 43 19.20 10.99 -3.30
N ARG A 44 19.07 9.67 -3.19
CA ARG A 44 18.73 8.81 -4.32
C ARG A 44 17.27 8.39 -4.28
N PHE A 45 16.47 8.98 -5.16
CA PHE A 45 15.08 8.58 -5.37
C PHE A 45 15.01 7.46 -6.41
N GLU A 46 14.20 6.44 -6.12
CA GLU A 46 13.95 5.32 -7.02
C GLU A 46 12.45 5.02 -7.05
N PRO A 47 11.93 4.51 -8.18
CA PRO A 47 10.57 3.99 -8.22
C PRO A 47 10.27 3.07 -7.03
N GLY A 48 9.15 3.36 -6.39
CA GLY A 48 8.64 2.68 -5.23
C GLY A 48 9.22 3.07 -3.89
N CYS A 49 10.20 3.97 -3.79
CA CYS A 49 10.50 4.59 -2.51
C CYS A 49 9.30 5.41 -2.01
N ASP A 50 9.21 5.66 -0.71
CA ASP A 50 8.19 6.57 -0.18
C ASP A 50 8.77 7.99 -0.05
N ILE A 51 7.93 8.98 -0.27
CA ILE A 51 8.14 10.36 0.19
C ILE A 51 7.08 10.70 1.23
N ALA A 52 7.31 11.75 2.02
CA ALA A 52 6.34 12.17 3.01
C ALA A 52 6.10 13.68 3.00
N PHE A 53 4.88 14.04 3.36
CA PHE A 53 4.45 15.42 3.59
C PHE A 53 4.00 15.55 5.05
N ALA A 54 4.26 16.71 5.65
CA ALA A 54 3.79 16.99 6.99
C ALA A 54 2.32 17.42 6.96
N ALA A 55 1.51 16.87 7.86
CA ALA A 55 0.16 17.35 8.12
C ALA A 55 0.19 18.73 8.78
N GLU A 56 -0.77 19.58 8.44
CA GLU A 56 -1.00 20.82 9.15
C GLU A 56 -1.46 20.53 10.58
N GLY A 57 -0.88 21.21 11.57
CA GLY A 57 -1.16 20.98 12.99
C GLY A 57 -0.03 20.25 13.70
N ASP A 58 -0.14 18.93 13.86
CA ASP A 58 0.79 18.12 14.66
C ASP A 58 2.13 17.80 13.98
N GLY A 59 2.26 18.12 12.68
CA GLY A 59 3.44 17.83 11.89
C GLY A 59 3.65 16.35 11.59
N SER A 60 2.64 15.50 11.81
CA SER A 60 2.69 14.08 11.49
C SER A 60 2.97 13.86 10.00
N LEU A 61 3.77 12.84 9.69
CA LEU A 61 4.16 12.55 8.31
C LEU A 61 3.15 11.61 7.65
N ARG A 62 2.64 12.00 6.48
CA ARG A 62 1.85 11.14 5.59
C ARG A 62 2.71 10.73 4.41
N TYR A 63 2.82 9.42 4.23
CA TYR A 63 3.71 8.79 3.25
C TYR A 63 2.96 8.48 1.95
N TYR A 64 3.64 8.72 0.83
CA TYR A 64 3.16 8.41 -0.51
C TYR A 64 4.28 7.70 -1.27
N THR A 65 3.95 6.58 -1.90
CA THR A 65 4.89 5.83 -2.72
C THR A 65 5.10 6.54 -4.06
N VAL A 66 6.36 6.78 -4.40
CA VAL A 66 6.79 7.31 -5.70
C VAL A 66 6.55 6.22 -6.75
N GLU A 67 5.75 6.52 -7.76
CA GLU A 67 5.47 5.60 -8.86
C GLU A 67 6.65 5.57 -9.84
N SER A 68 7.10 6.74 -10.29
CA SER A 68 8.21 6.87 -11.23
C SER A 68 9.12 8.05 -10.90
N VAL A 69 10.36 7.94 -11.36
CA VAL A 69 11.40 8.97 -11.27
C VAL A 69 11.88 9.26 -12.69
N GLY A 70 11.55 10.44 -13.21
CA GLY A 70 12.02 10.95 -14.49
C GLY A 70 13.27 11.81 -14.31
N GLN A 71 14.28 11.60 -15.15
CA GLN A 71 15.41 12.52 -15.24
C GLN A 71 15.02 13.70 -16.12
N VAL A 72 15.27 14.93 -15.66
CA VAL A 72 15.04 16.12 -16.49
C VAL A 72 16.30 16.36 -17.32
N PRO A 73 16.20 16.35 -18.67
CA PRO A 73 17.37 16.54 -19.52
C PRO A 73 18.05 17.88 -19.23
N PHE A 74 19.38 17.85 -19.08
CA PHE A 74 20.22 19.03 -18.88
C PHE A 74 19.98 19.81 -17.58
N GLU A 75 19.26 19.24 -16.62
CA GLU A 75 19.07 19.78 -15.28
C GLU A 75 19.51 18.77 -14.22
N ASP A 76 19.89 19.26 -13.04
CA ASP A 76 20.13 18.42 -11.85
C ASP A 76 18.82 18.02 -11.15
N SER A 77 17.67 18.33 -11.76
CA SER A 77 16.35 18.09 -11.21
C SER A 77 15.78 16.75 -11.67
N ILE A 78 14.88 16.20 -10.86
CA ILE A 78 14.14 14.97 -11.17
C ILE A 78 12.65 15.23 -11.04
N ASP A 79 11.86 14.53 -11.85
CA ASP A 79 10.41 14.51 -11.75
C ASP A 79 9.96 13.25 -11.00
N LEU A 80 9.26 13.43 -9.89
CA LEU A 80 8.61 12.37 -9.14
C LEU A 80 7.14 12.32 -9.51
N THR A 81 6.66 11.15 -9.94
CA THR A 81 5.23 10.92 -10.12
C THR A 81 4.68 10.22 -8.88
N LEU A 82 3.58 10.74 -8.34
CA LEU A 82 2.80 10.10 -7.30
C LEU A 82 1.31 10.23 -7.59
N TYR A 83 0.53 9.38 -6.94
CA TYR A 83 -0.90 9.46 -7.01
C TYR A 83 -1.50 9.67 -5.62
N VAL A 84 -2.45 10.59 -5.55
CA VAL A 84 -3.08 11.05 -4.31
C VAL A 84 -4.57 10.77 -4.40
N ARG A 85 -5.08 9.96 -3.47
CA ARG A 85 -6.53 9.75 -3.29
C ARG A 85 -7.07 10.81 -2.35
N VAL A 86 -8.15 11.48 -2.74
CA VAL A 86 -8.81 12.50 -1.93
C VAL A 86 -10.17 11.97 -1.52
N GLY A 87 -10.30 11.46 -0.28
CA GLY A 87 -11.55 10.92 0.25
C GLY A 87 -12.37 11.94 1.03
N GLU A 88 -13.63 11.65 1.34
CA GLU A 88 -14.50 12.53 2.14
C GLU A 88 -13.94 12.81 3.55
N GLN A 89 -13.26 11.84 4.16
CA GLN A 89 -12.59 12.04 5.46
C GLN A 89 -11.29 12.85 5.36
N SER A 90 -10.84 13.18 4.14
CA SER A 90 -9.60 13.91 3.92
C SER A 90 -9.75 15.42 4.01
N GLN A 91 -10.95 15.98 4.27
CA GLN A 91 -11.26 17.42 4.11
C GLN A 91 -10.31 18.39 4.84
N HIS A 92 -9.51 17.92 5.80
CA HIS A 92 -8.49 18.73 6.51
C HIS A 92 -7.12 18.04 6.61
N GLY A 93 -6.81 17.08 5.73
CA GLY A 93 -5.57 16.29 5.75
C GLY A 93 -4.60 16.60 4.61
N VAL A 94 -3.42 15.97 4.66
CA VAL A 94 -2.37 16.08 3.62
C VAL A 94 -2.91 15.81 2.21
N ALA A 95 -3.80 14.82 2.05
CA ALA A 95 -4.39 14.53 0.76
C ALA A 95 -5.18 15.71 0.16
N SER A 96 -5.92 16.46 0.99
CA SER A 96 -6.64 17.67 0.54
C SER A 96 -5.70 18.85 0.30
N MET A 97 -4.66 19.00 1.12
CA MET A 97 -3.59 19.99 0.87
C MET A 97 -2.93 19.74 -0.49
N LEU A 98 -2.53 18.50 -0.79
CA LEU A 98 -1.98 18.11 -2.09
C LEU A 98 -3.01 18.28 -3.22
N ALA A 99 -4.29 18.09 -2.92
CA ALA A 99 -5.36 18.29 -3.89
C ALA A 99 -5.58 19.76 -4.27
N ALA A 100 -5.32 20.68 -3.35
CA ALA A 100 -5.46 22.12 -3.57
C ALA A 100 -4.32 22.74 -4.37
N LEU A 101 -3.16 22.05 -4.46
CA LEU A 101 -2.01 22.54 -5.23
C LEU A 101 -2.34 22.68 -6.72
N SER A 102 -1.81 23.73 -7.35
CA SER A 102 -1.84 24.00 -8.78
C SER A 102 -0.45 23.85 -9.41
N GLN A 103 -0.40 23.75 -10.74
CA GLN A 103 0.87 23.76 -11.45
C GLN A 103 1.64 25.05 -11.15
N GLY A 104 2.92 24.93 -10.82
CA GLY A 104 3.77 26.04 -10.40
C GLY A 104 3.88 26.21 -8.87
N ASP A 105 2.93 25.67 -8.11
CA ASP A 105 3.00 25.73 -6.64
C ASP A 105 4.19 24.91 -6.11
N THR A 106 4.59 25.22 -4.88
CA THR A 106 5.67 24.50 -4.21
C THR A 106 5.19 23.82 -2.93
N VAL A 107 5.78 22.68 -2.61
CA VAL A 107 5.44 21.88 -1.44
C VAL A 107 6.70 21.26 -0.83
N PRO A 108 6.88 21.30 0.50
CA PRO A 108 7.99 20.63 1.17
C PRO A 108 7.81 19.11 1.15
N VAL A 109 8.82 18.40 0.65
CA VAL A 109 8.87 16.94 0.55
C VAL A 109 9.97 16.39 1.46
N ARG A 110 9.67 15.34 2.21
CA ARG A 110 10.67 14.57 2.98
C ARG A 110 10.91 13.20 2.35
N GLY A 111 12.08 12.64 2.61
CA GLY A 111 12.53 11.37 2.05
C GLY A 111 13.71 11.53 1.07
N PRO A 112 14.06 10.48 0.33
CA PRO A 112 13.27 9.24 0.17
C PRO A 112 13.34 8.32 1.39
N PHE A 113 12.27 7.58 1.63
CA PHE A 113 12.19 6.52 2.63
C PHE A 113 12.11 5.17 1.93
N ALA A 114 12.67 4.13 2.56
CA ALA A 114 12.60 2.78 2.01
C ALA A 114 11.16 2.27 1.99
N TYR A 115 10.79 1.63 0.88
CA TYR A 115 9.55 0.86 0.79
C TYR A 115 9.63 -0.36 1.71
N PRO A 116 8.65 -0.58 2.59
CA PRO A 116 8.76 -1.60 3.62
C PRO A 116 8.57 -3.02 3.09
N PHE A 117 8.03 -3.19 1.88
CA PHE A 117 7.69 -4.51 1.35
C PHE A 117 8.65 -5.00 0.29
N TYR A 118 9.00 -6.28 0.35
CA TYR A 118 9.78 -6.97 -0.68
C TYR A 118 9.09 -8.27 -1.09
N PRO A 119 9.11 -8.61 -2.39
CA PRO A 119 8.48 -9.84 -2.86
C PRO A 119 9.33 -11.08 -2.54
N PRO A 120 8.71 -12.26 -2.38
CA PRO A 120 9.43 -13.51 -2.17
C PRO A 120 10.33 -13.83 -3.38
N MET A 121 11.47 -14.48 -3.15
CA MET A 121 12.43 -14.78 -4.23
C MET A 121 11.88 -15.75 -5.29
N GLY A 122 10.97 -16.65 -4.92
CA GLY A 122 10.35 -17.63 -5.81
C GLY A 122 8.85 -17.42 -5.97
N SER A 123 8.24 -18.15 -6.91
CA SER A 123 6.82 -18.02 -7.26
C SER A 123 5.87 -18.98 -6.53
N ARG A 124 6.40 -19.83 -5.63
CA ARG A 124 5.64 -20.89 -4.95
C ARG A 124 5.09 -20.49 -3.57
N SER A 125 5.56 -19.38 -3.02
CA SER A 125 5.06 -18.91 -1.72
C SER A 125 3.62 -18.42 -1.85
N ASN A 126 2.79 -18.67 -0.84
CA ASN A 126 1.49 -18.04 -0.73
C ASN A 126 1.66 -16.56 -0.35
N LEU A 127 0.75 -15.70 -0.80
CA LEU A 127 0.72 -14.27 -0.45
C LEU A 127 -0.59 -13.93 0.25
N VAL A 128 -0.51 -13.14 1.31
CA VAL A 128 -1.65 -12.50 1.95
C VAL A 128 -1.38 -11.00 1.98
N PHE A 129 -2.26 -10.22 1.36
CA PHE A 129 -2.25 -8.75 1.41
C PHE A 129 -3.42 -8.27 2.25
N ILE A 130 -3.18 -7.36 3.20
CA ILE A 130 -4.21 -6.84 4.10
C ILE A 130 -4.19 -5.32 4.10
N GLY A 131 -5.22 -4.72 3.50
CA GLY A 131 -5.47 -3.28 3.50
C GLY A 131 -6.36 -2.88 4.68
N ALA A 132 -5.75 -2.65 5.85
CA ALA A 132 -6.44 -2.32 7.09
C ALA A 132 -6.83 -0.83 7.13
N GLY A 133 -8.01 -0.52 6.58
CA GLY A 133 -8.59 0.83 6.51
C GLY A 133 -7.99 1.74 5.44
N CYS A 134 -6.93 1.31 4.75
CA CYS A 134 -6.29 2.08 3.67
C CYS A 134 -6.50 1.48 2.26
N GLY A 135 -7.18 0.34 2.16
CA GLY A 135 -7.30 -0.42 0.92
C GLY A 135 -5.96 -0.98 0.43
N MET A 136 -5.90 -1.32 -0.87
CA MET A 136 -4.77 -2.01 -1.48
C MET A 136 -3.66 -1.09 -2.04
N VAL A 137 -3.84 0.23 -1.95
CA VAL A 137 -2.89 1.25 -2.44
C VAL A 137 -1.43 0.94 -2.04
N PRO A 138 -1.13 0.61 -0.77
CA PRO A 138 0.26 0.45 -0.33
C PRO A 138 0.98 -0.73 -0.97
N PHE A 139 0.25 -1.72 -1.53
CA PHE A 139 0.84 -2.92 -2.12
C PHE A 139 1.09 -2.82 -3.62
N ARG A 140 0.74 -1.70 -4.25
CA ARG A 140 0.85 -1.54 -5.71
C ARG A 140 2.27 -1.74 -6.21
N TRP A 141 3.24 -1.12 -5.56
CA TRP A 141 4.64 -1.28 -5.93
C TRP A 141 5.12 -2.72 -5.72
N LEU A 142 4.66 -3.40 -4.68
CA LEU A 142 4.92 -4.82 -4.48
C LEU A 142 4.32 -5.66 -5.62
N ALA A 143 3.06 -5.42 -6.00
CA ALA A 143 2.42 -6.11 -7.12
C ALA A 143 3.17 -5.88 -8.44
N HIS A 144 3.59 -4.65 -8.71
CA HIS A 144 4.45 -4.29 -9.84
C HIS A 144 5.79 -5.03 -9.81
N LYS A 145 6.48 -5.06 -8.66
CA LYS A 145 7.74 -5.81 -8.51
C LYS A 145 7.56 -7.31 -8.75
N ILE A 146 6.46 -7.91 -8.28
CA ILE A 146 6.16 -9.32 -8.53
C ILE A 146 5.89 -9.53 -10.03
N HIS A 147 5.09 -8.64 -10.63
CA HIS A 147 4.76 -8.72 -12.05
C HIS A 147 6.01 -8.57 -12.95
N GLY A 148 6.85 -7.57 -12.68
CA GLY A 148 8.07 -7.27 -13.43
C GLY A 148 9.11 -8.39 -13.40
N ARG A 149 9.08 -9.28 -12.40
CA ARG A 149 9.92 -10.49 -12.38
C ARG A 149 9.53 -11.51 -13.45
N ARG A 150 8.38 -11.33 -14.13
CA ARG A 150 7.86 -12.24 -15.17
C ARG A 150 7.81 -13.70 -14.72
N LEU A 151 7.60 -13.91 -13.43
CA LEU A 151 7.41 -15.25 -12.87
C LEU A 151 5.94 -15.63 -12.98
N ASP A 152 5.67 -16.84 -13.47
CA ASP A 152 4.34 -17.44 -13.34
C ASP A 152 4.10 -17.73 -11.86
N TRP A 153 3.25 -16.92 -11.22
CA TRP A 153 2.93 -17.10 -9.81
C TRP A 153 2.16 -18.42 -9.61
N MET A 154 2.70 -19.29 -8.77
CA MET A 154 2.15 -20.63 -8.50
C MET A 154 1.52 -20.73 -7.11
N GLY A 155 1.94 -19.87 -6.18
CA GLY A 155 1.35 -19.83 -4.85
C GLY A 155 -0.06 -19.24 -4.85
N LYS A 156 -0.79 -19.49 -3.77
CA LYS A 156 -2.12 -18.91 -3.56
C LYS A 156 -2.00 -17.45 -3.16
N VAL A 157 -2.96 -16.64 -3.57
CA VAL A 157 -3.01 -15.22 -3.19
C VAL A 157 -4.35 -14.92 -2.56
N LEU A 158 -4.31 -14.30 -1.38
CA LEU A 158 -5.47 -13.77 -0.67
C LEU A 158 -5.24 -12.27 -0.46
N MET A 159 -6.24 -11.47 -0.80
CA MET A 159 -6.22 -10.02 -0.61
C MET A 159 -7.47 -9.66 0.20
N LEU A 160 -7.27 -9.06 1.36
CA LEU A 160 -8.33 -8.70 2.31
C LEU A 160 -8.30 -7.21 2.61
N GLU A 161 -9.46 -6.59 2.74
CA GLU A 161 -9.56 -5.20 3.17
C GLU A 161 -10.82 -4.90 3.97
N GLY A 162 -10.79 -3.74 4.61
CA GLY A 162 -11.93 -3.13 5.28
C GLY A 162 -11.48 -2.20 6.41
N SER A 163 -12.42 -1.42 6.93
CA SER A 163 -12.15 -0.30 7.84
C SER A 163 -12.22 -0.66 9.32
N GLU A 164 -12.86 -1.76 9.68
CA GLU A 164 -13.01 -2.16 11.09
C GLU A 164 -11.82 -3.01 11.55
N THR A 165 -11.47 -4.06 10.79
CA THR A 165 -10.38 -5.00 11.08
C THR A 165 -9.48 -5.25 9.87
N GLY A 166 -9.88 -4.82 8.66
CA GLY A 166 -9.14 -5.13 7.44
C GLY A 166 -9.41 -6.52 6.87
N LEU A 167 -10.31 -7.30 7.49
CA LEU A 167 -10.60 -8.69 7.13
C LEU A 167 -12.05 -8.89 6.65
N GLU A 168 -12.81 -7.80 6.52
CA GLU A 168 -14.24 -7.83 6.19
C GLU A 168 -14.48 -8.37 4.78
N TYR A 169 -13.70 -7.90 3.81
CA TYR A 169 -13.94 -8.12 2.39
C TYR A 169 -12.74 -8.75 1.71
N GLN A 170 -13.01 -9.61 0.73
CA GLN A 170 -11.98 -10.03 -0.23
C GLN A 170 -11.88 -8.98 -1.32
N TYR A 171 -10.68 -8.46 -1.52
CA TYR A 171 -10.44 -7.51 -2.59
C TYR A 171 -10.58 -8.20 -3.96
N ARG A 172 -11.58 -7.76 -4.73
CA ARG A 172 -11.98 -8.45 -5.97
C ARG A 172 -11.23 -7.97 -7.20
N ASN A 173 -10.36 -6.99 -7.03
CA ASN A 173 -9.65 -6.36 -8.11
C ASN A 173 -10.60 -5.98 -9.27
N ASP A 174 -11.84 -5.62 -8.94
CA ASP A 174 -12.94 -5.53 -9.87
C ASP A 174 -13.03 -4.10 -10.42
N PRO A 175 -13.02 -3.90 -11.76
CA PRO A 175 -12.99 -2.57 -12.35
C PRO A 175 -14.33 -1.83 -12.29
N ASP A 176 -15.39 -2.38 -11.70
CA ASP A 176 -16.64 -1.67 -11.42
C ASP A 176 -16.73 -1.27 -9.94
N THR A 177 -16.21 -2.12 -9.04
CA THR A 177 -16.36 -1.95 -7.57
C THR A 177 -15.08 -1.50 -6.85
N ASP A 178 -13.90 -1.82 -7.37
CA ASP A 178 -12.59 -1.48 -6.81
C ASP A 178 -11.88 -0.36 -7.58
N GLN A 179 -12.62 0.43 -8.36
CA GLN A 179 -12.03 1.43 -9.25
C GLN A 179 -11.13 2.45 -8.52
N ASP A 180 -11.43 2.75 -7.26
CA ASP A 180 -10.70 3.72 -6.41
C ASP A 180 -9.39 3.12 -5.88
N GLN A 181 -9.17 1.85 -6.19
CA GLN A 181 -8.04 1.03 -5.78
C GLN A 181 -7.03 0.82 -6.92
N TYR A 182 -7.10 1.62 -8.00
CA TYR A 182 -6.04 1.73 -9.03
C TYR A 182 -5.60 3.15 -9.33
N PHE A 183 -4.38 3.27 -9.85
CA PHE A 183 -3.84 4.51 -10.40
C PHE A 183 -3.76 4.49 -11.94
N ASP A 184 -3.58 3.30 -12.53
CA ASP A 184 -3.47 3.08 -13.96
C ASP A 184 -3.79 1.62 -14.35
N ALA A 185 -3.80 1.35 -15.67
CA ALA A 185 -4.07 0.03 -16.22
C ALA A 185 -2.96 -1.00 -15.95
N GLU A 186 -1.72 -0.57 -15.69
CA GLU A 186 -0.62 -1.49 -15.42
C GLU A 186 -0.73 -2.08 -14.01
N THR A 187 -1.05 -1.24 -13.03
CA THR A 187 -1.34 -1.64 -11.65
C THR A 187 -2.51 -2.62 -11.60
N PHE A 188 -3.58 -2.33 -12.33
CA PHE A 188 -4.73 -3.24 -12.46
C PHE A 188 -4.29 -4.62 -12.98
N ARG A 189 -3.50 -4.64 -14.06
CA ARG A 189 -2.98 -5.90 -14.65
C ARG A 189 -2.04 -6.65 -13.72
N ALA A 190 -1.25 -5.95 -12.91
CA ALA A 190 -0.34 -6.56 -11.95
C ALA A 190 -1.13 -7.35 -10.89
N PHE A 191 -2.18 -6.76 -10.32
CA PHE A 191 -3.07 -7.45 -9.39
C PHE A 191 -3.87 -8.57 -10.07
N GLU A 192 -4.44 -8.33 -11.26
CA GLU A 192 -5.16 -9.37 -12.02
C GLU A 192 -4.30 -10.63 -12.18
N ARG A 193 -3.03 -10.48 -12.58
CA ARG A 193 -2.14 -11.64 -12.76
C ARG A 193 -1.86 -12.39 -11.46
N LEU A 194 -1.78 -11.71 -10.32
CA LEU A 194 -1.62 -12.37 -9.02
C LEU A 194 -2.84 -13.22 -8.66
N LYS A 195 -4.03 -12.87 -9.16
CA LYS A 195 -5.28 -13.55 -8.83
C LYS A 195 -5.55 -14.83 -9.63
N THR A 196 -4.79 -15.07 -10.71
CA THR A 196 -5.26 -15.92 -11.81
C THR A 196 -5.37 -17.44 -11.59
N ARG A 197 -4.96 -18.07 -10.47
CA ARG A 197 -5.07 -19.56 -10.41
C ARG A 197 -5.51 -20.21 -9.11
N TYR A 198 -5.30 -19.58 -7.95
CA TYR A 198 -5.65 -20.18 -6.66
C TYR A 198 -5.96 -19.10 -5.63
N SER A 199 -6.91 -18.20 -5.94
CA SER A 199 -7.54 -17.44 -4.86
C SER A 199 -8.00 -18.46 -3.82
N ALA A 200 -7.60 -18.28 -2.58
CA ALA A 200 -8.04 -19.15 -1.50
C ALA A 200 -9.52 -18.83 -1.29
N VAL A 201 -10.37 -19.42 -2.12
CA VAL A 201 -11.81 -19.20 -2.09
C VAL A 201 -12.25 -19.52 -0.67
N ALA A 202 -13.00 -18.57 -0.08
CA ALA A 202 -13.86 -18.88 1.04
C ALA A 202 -14.70 -20.10 0.65
N SER A 203 -14.87 -21.03 1.57
CA SER A 203 -15.76 -22.19 1.39
C SER A 203 -17.13 -21.76 0.83
N ASP A 204 -17.86 -22.71 0.25
CA ASP A 204 -19.20 -22.59 -0.38
C ASP A 204 -20.33 -21.96 0.49
N SER A 205 -20.00 -21.35 1.63
CA SER A 205 -20.88 -20.83 2.68
C SER A 205 -21.07 -19.31 2.68
N GLY A 206 -20.56 -18.59 1.67
CA GLY A 206 -20.72 -17.13 1.51
C GLY A 206 -19.55 -16.29 2.06
N GLU A 207 -19.36 -15.11 1.48
CA GLU A 207 -18.34 -14.13 1.90
C GLU A 207 -18.70 -13.56 3.28
N SER A 208 -17.87 -13.81 4.30
CA SER A 208 -18.00 -13.25 5.64
C SER A 208 -16.63 -13.02 6.27
N THR A 209 -16.52 -12.10 7.24
CA THR A 209 -15.28 -11.86 7.99
C THR A 209 -14.72 -13.14 8.60
N ALA A 210 -15.58 -14.00 9.16
CA ALA A 210 -15.17 -15.29 9.72
C ALA A 210 -14.57 -16.22 8.66
N ALA A 211 -15.20 -16.31 7.48
CA ALA A 211 -14.67 -17.11 6.37
C ALA A 211 -13.34 -16.57 5.83
N ASN A 212 -13.14 -15.24 5.84
CA ASN A 212 -11.88 -14.61 5.47
C ASN A 212 -10.78 -14.91 6.49
N MET A 213 -11.09 -14.85 7.79
CA MET A 213 -10.18 -15.24 8.87
C MET A 213 -9.78 -16.72 8.77
N ASP A 214 -10.74 -17.61 8.47
CA ASP A 214 -10.48 -19.03 8.22
C ASP A 214 -9.58 -19.25 7.00
N ALA A 215 -9.84 -18.53 5.90
CA ALA A 215 -9.04 -18.62 4.68
C ALA A 215 -7.60 -18.15 4.92
N MET A 216 -7.44 -17.03 5.62
CA MET A 216 -6.14 -16.49 6.03
C MET A 216 -5.38 -17.49 6.91
N TRP A 217 -6.03 -17.98 7.97
CA TRP A 217 -5.42 -18.95 8.88
C TRP A 217 -4.98 -20.23 8.17
N ARG A 218 -5.85 -20.76 7.30
CA ARG A 218 -5.55 -21.94 6.48
C ARG A 218 -4.35 -21.70 5.56
N LEU A 219 -4.25 -20.54 4.93
CA LEU A 219 -3.09 -20.18 4.10
C LEU A 219 -1.81 -20.06 4.92
N MET A 220 -1.90 -19.50 6.12
CA MET A 220 -0.74 -19.38 7.01
C MET A 220 -0.18 -20.74 7.44
N GLY A 221 -1.04 -21.76 7.52
CA GLY A 221 -0.64 -23.15 7.77
C GLY A 221 -0.15 -23.92 6.54
N GLN A 222 -0.21 -23.34 5.33
CA GLN A 222 0.15 -24.02 4.08
C GLN A 222 1.51 -23.55 3.56
N GLY A 223 2.55 -24.38 3.72
CA GLY A 223 3.85 -24.16 3.09
C GLY A 223 4.50 -22.81 3.46
N SER A 224 5.25 -22.24 2.53
CA SER A 224 5.81 -20.88 2.69
C SER A 224 4.72 -19.85 2.37
N VAL A 225 4.49 -18.91 3.29
CA VAL A 225 3.54 -17.80 3.15
C VAL A 225 4.25 -16.49 3.45
N PHE A 226 3.89 -15.42 2.74
CA PHE A 226 4.24 -14.04 3.07
C PHE A 226 2.97 -13.25 3.35
N VAL A 227 2.93 -12.56 4.48
CA VAL A 227 1.83 -11.71 4.91
C VAL A 227 2.31 -10.26 4.92
N TYR A 228 1.62 -9.42 4.16
CA TYR A 228 1.85 -7.99 4.07
C TYR A 228 0.62 -7.27 4.62
N VAL A 229 0.83 -6.43 5.63
CA VAL A 229 -0.22 -5.64 6.26
C VAL A 229 0.11 -4.17 6.09
N ALA A 230 -0.83 -3.38 5.61
CA ALA A 230 -0.70 -1.93 5.55
C ALA A 230 -1.99 -1.32 6.05
N GLY A 231 -1.92 -0.24 6.83
CA GLY A 231 -3.13 0.34 7.39
C GLY A 231 -2.94 1.22 8.61
N TYR A 232 -4.05 1.71 9.15
CA TYR A 232 -4.04 2.51 10.37
C TYR A 232 -3.81 1.64 11.60
N ARG A 233 -3.03 2.15 12.57
CA ARG A 233 -2.63 1.41 13.76
C ARG A 233 -3.80 0.80 14.51
N ASP A 234 -4.84 1.58 14.73
CA ASP A 234 -6.04 1.15 15.44
C ASP A 234 -6.79 0.02 14.71
N VAL A 235 -6.84 0.05 13.37
CA VAL A 235 -7.42 -1.02 12.55
C VAL A 235 -6.57 -2.29 12.62
N VAL A 236 -5.23 -2.16 12.55
CA VAL A 236 -4.31 -3.30 12.65
C VAL A 236 -4.35 -3.94 14.05
N GLU A 237 -4.51 -3.14 15.10
CA GLU A 237 -4.71 -3.65 16.46
C GLU A 237 -6.04 -4.43 16.58
N ARG A 238 -7.12 -3.89 16.00
CA ARG A 238 -8.41 -4.59 15.93
C ARG A 238 -8.35 -5.87 15.08
N MET A 239 -7.56 -5.88 14.00
CA MET A 239 -7.28 -7.08 13.19
C MET A 239 -6.71 -8.21 14.05
N HIS A 240 -5.71 -7.89 14.87
CA HIS A 240 -5.09 -8.88 15.76
C HIS A 240 -6.06 -9.38 16.82
N ALA A 241 -6.85 -8.49 17.43
CA ALA A 241 -7.87 -8.87 18.40
C ALA A 241 -8.95 -9.77 17.78
N ALA A 242 -9.37 -9.49 16.54
CA ALA A 242 -10.33 -10.29 15.81
C ALA A 242 -9.80 -11.70 15.53
N MET A 243 -8.55 -11.84 15.08
CA MET A 243 -7.93 -13.15 14.84
C MET A 243 -7.75 -13.96 16.13
N ASP A 244 -7.33 -13.33 17.23
CA ASP A 244 -7.18 -14.03 18.51
C ASP A 244 -8.54 -14.55 19.02
N ALA A 245 -9.59 -13.72 18.93
CA ALA A 245 -10.96 -14.12 19.26
C ALA A 245 -11.50 -15.24 18.35
N HIS A 246 -11.19 -15.19 17.05
CA HIS A 246 -11.66 -16.16 16.05
C HIS A 246 -11.07 -17.55 16.27
N LEU A 247 -9.77 -17.64 16.59
CA LEU A 247 -9.11 -18.94 16.80
C LEU A 247 -9.51 -19.64 18.10
N ARG A 248 -10.13 -18.92 19.06
CA ARG A 248 -10.61 -19.43 20.35
C ARG A 248 -9.55 -20.23 21.14
N LEU A 249 -8.27 -19.94 20.88
CA LEU A 249 -7.10 -20.57 21.50
C LEU A 249 -6.12 -19.47 21.82
N GLN A 250 -6.08 -19.09 23.09
CA GLN A 250 -5.29 -17.97 23.59
C GLN A 250 -3.82 -18.10 23.17
N GLY A 251 -3.27 -17.06 22.55
CA GLY A 251 -1.85 -16.97 22.17
C GLY A 251 -1.49 -17.67 20.86
N ARG A 252 -2.38 -18.48 20.27
CA ARG A 252 -2.09 -19.22 19.03
C ARG A 252 -1.89 -18.30 17.82
N TRP A 253 -2.66 -17.21 17.77
CA TRP A 253 -2.49 -16.17 16.74
C TRP A 253 -1.12 -15.50 16.86
N GLN A 254 -0.77 -15.09 18.09
CA GLN A 254 0.49 -14.41 18.39
C GLN A 254 1.70 -15.29 18.04
N GLU A 255 1.69 -16.56 18.45
CA GLU A 255 2.78 -17.50 18.15
C GLU A 255 3.01 -17.67 16.63
N ALA A 256 1.94 -17.84 15.86
CA ALA A 256 2.02 -17.98 14.41
C ALA A 256 2.56 -16.70 13.74
N ARG A 257 2.11 -15.53 14.17
CA ARG A 257 2.63 -14.24 13.69
C ARG A 257 4.10 -14.09 14.02
N GLU A 258 4.51 -14.32 15.26
CA GLU A 258 5.91 -14.20 15.69
C GLU A 258 6.83 -15.14 14.91
N ALA A 259 6.37 -16.34 14.58
CA ALA A 259 7.13 -17.25 13.71
C ALA A 259 7.36 -16.66 12.31
N LEU A 260 6.35 -16.03 11.70
CA LEU A 260 6.51 -15.37 10.41
C LEU A 260 7.38 -14.12 10.49
N VAL A 261 7.28 -13.34 11.57
CA VAL A 261 8.15 -12.18 11.82
C VAL A 261 9.62 -12.62 11.89
N ARG A 262 9.94 -13.66 12.67
CA ARG A 262 11.30 -14.20 12.77
C ARG A 262 11.87 -14.66 11.42
N ASN A 263 11.01 -15.15 10.53
CA ASN A 263 11.40 -15.61 9.20
C ASN A 263 11.42 -14.49 8.14
N GLY A 264 11.08 -13.24 8.49
CA GLY A 264 10.94 -12.14 7.53
C GLY A 264 9.76 -12.30 6.57
N HIS A 265 8.77 -13.11 6.95
CA HIS A 265 7.60 -13.42 6.13
C HIS A 265 6.35 -12.65 6.58
N TRP A 266 6.46 -11.85 7.63
CA TRP A 266 5.40 -10.96 8.09
C TRP A 266 5.92 -9.53 8.07
N LEU A 267 5.32 -8.68 7.24
CA LEU A 267 5.73 -7.31 7.04
C LEU A 267 4.55 -6.38 7.27
N GLU A 268 4.72 -5.41 8.17
CA GLU A 268 3.68 -4.42 8.48
C GLU A 268 4.16 -3.03 8.10
N PHE A 269 3.25 -2.24 7.53
CA PHE A 269 3.42 -0.81 7.34
C PHE A 269 2.24 -0.07 7.94
N VAL A 270 2.45 0.40 9.18
CA VAL A 270 1.39 0.96 10.01
C VAL A 270 1.48 2.49 10.06
N TYR A 271 0.38 3.15 9.72
CA TYR A 271 0.22 4.60 9.86
C TYR A 271 -0.23 4.94 11.29
N GLY A 272 0.30 6.04 11.82
CA GLY A 272 -0.13 6.62 13.09
C GLY A 272 -1.52 7.23 13.02
#